data_AF-A0A847JY61-F1
#
_entry.id   AF-A0A847JY61-F1
#
_cell.length_a   1.000
_cell.length_b   1.000
_cell.length_c   1.000
_cell.angle_alpha   90.00
_cell.angle_beta   90.00
_cell.angle_gamma   90.00
#
_symmetry.space_group_name_H-M   'P 1'
#
loop_
_entity.id
_entity.type
_entity.pdbx_description
1 polymer ?
#
loop_
_entity_poly.entity_id
_entity_poly.type
_entity_poly.pdbx_seq_one_letter_code
_entity_poly.pdbx_strand_id
1 'polypeptide(L)'
;WEWLENALRQSSADQRLMALHYPPYREDAAEPAGDYWTLETEPRSRLLSLARAHGVRLILSGHLHSPKASSYDGIALLTAPSVAFGLPIGVQPHGWMMVTINASGKVRSDLRYPSGELTSSPPE
;
A
#
# COMPACT_ATOMS: atom_id res chain seq x y z
N TRP A 1 -2.13 -13.75 14.04
CA TRP A 1 -3.19 -12.74 14.19
C TRP A 1 -3.22 -12.10 15.57
N GLU A 2 -3.21 -12.88 16.67
CA GLU A 2 -3.29 -12.35 18.05
C GLU A 2 -2.35 -11.17 18.34
N TRP A 3 -1.09 -11.26 17.93
CA TRP A 3 -0.12 -10.17 18.09
C TRP A 3 -0.60 -8.87 17.43
N LEU A 4 -1.05 -8.93 16.18
CA LEU A 4 -1.49 -7.74 15.43
C LEU A 4 -2.72 -7.12 16.08
N GLU A 5 -3.69 -7.94 16.47
CA GLU A 5 -4.90 -7.49 17.15
C GLU A 5 -4.57 -6.79 18.48
N ASN A 6 -3.63 -7.36 19.25
CA ASN A 6 -3.18 -6.74 20.50
C ASN A 6 -2.40 -5.44 20.27
N ALA A 7 -1.51 -5.39 19.28
CA ALA A 7 -0.77 -4.19 18.93
C ALA A 7 -1.70 -3.04 18.51
N LEU A 8 -2.71 -3.33 17.70
CA LEU A 8 -3.72 -2.36 17.27
C LEU A 8 -4.61 -1.88 18.43
N ARG A 9 -4.95 -2.78 19.36
CA ARG A 9 -5.80 -2.47 20.53
C ARG A 9 -5.08 -1.63 21.59
N GLN A 10 -3.78 -1.87 21.79
CA GLN A 10 -2.99 -1.23 22.84
C GLN A 10 -2.39 0.12 22.41
N SER A 11 -2.32 0.39 21.11
CA SER A 11 -1.75 1.64 20.60
C SER A 11 -2.63 2.85 20.92
N SER A 12 -2.07 3.85 21.59
CA SER A 12 -2.69 5.18 21.81
C SER A 12 -2.35 6.20 20.71
N ALA A 13 -1.70 5.79 19.62
CA ALA A 13 -1.29 6.69 18.56
C ALA A 13 -2.50 7.25 17.78
N ASP A 14 -2.46 8.55 17.49
CA ASP A 14 -3.48 9.24 16.69
C ASP A 14 -3.48 8.80 15.22
N GLN A 15 -2.32 8.36 14.73
CA GLN A 15 -2.11 7.91 13.36
C GLN A 15 -1.56 6.49 13.37
N ARG A 16 -2.21 5.60 12.60
CA ARG A 16 -1.79 4.20 12.47
C ARG A 16 -1.55 3.86 11.01
N LEU A 17 -0.46 3.12 10.80
CA LEU A 17 0.09 2.74 9.51
C LEU A 17 0.40 1.25 9.55
N MET A 18 0.20 0.57 8.43
CA MET A 18 0.66 -0.80 8.26
C MET A 18 1.65 -0.86 7.11
N ALA A 19 2.68 -1.67 7.26
CA ALA A 19 3.63 -1.98 6.19
C ALA A 19 3.71 -3.50 6.06
N LEU A 20 3.62 -3.98 4.83
CA LEU A 20 3.61 -5.39 4.48
C LEU A 20 4.23 -5.57 3.10
N HIS A 21 4.55 -6.80 2.69
CA HIS A 21 5.20 -7.00 1.39
C HIS A 21 4.19 -7.09 0.24
N TYR A 22 3.26 -8.04 0.31
CA TYR A 22 2.26 -8.32 -0.73
C TYR A 22 1.08 -7.36 -0.63
N PRO A 23 0.72 -6.56 -1.64
CA PRO A 23 -0.46 -5.71 -1.56
C PRO A 23 -1.71 -6.51 -1.20
N PRO A 24 -2.68 -5.92 -0.48
CA PRO A 24 -3.91 -6.61 -0.15
C PRO A 24 -4.57 -7.20 -1.41
N TYR A 25 -4.74 -6.39 -2.45
CA TYR A 25 -5.32 -6.79 -3.73
C TYR A 25 -4.71 -5.98 -4.88
N ARG A 26 -4.92 -6.44 -6.12
CA ARG A 26 -4.58 -5.68 -7.33
C ARG A 26 -5.70 -4.73 -7.65
N GLU A 27 -6.89 -5.22 -8.00
CA GLU A 27 -7.98 -4.38 -8.49
C GLU A 27 -9.08 -4.19 -7.47
N ASP A 28 -9.51 -5.27 -6.81
CA ASP A 28 -10.67 -5.25 -5.91
C ASP A 28 -10.45 -6.11 -4.67
N ALA A 29 -10.94 -5.66 -3.51
CA ALA A 29 -10.80 -6.39 -2.25
C ALA A 29 -11.49 -7.76 -2.25
N ALA A 30 -12.46 -7.98 -3.13
CA ALA A 30 -13.19 -9.23 -3.35
C ALA A 30 -12.63 -10.06 -4.52
N GLU A 31 -11.48 -9.70 -5.10
CA GLU A 31 -10.89 -10.48 -6.19
C GLU A 31 -10.58 -11.93 -5.79
N PRO A 32 -10.60 -12.90 -6.71
CA PRO A 32 -10.39 -14.30 -6.34
C PRO A 32 -9.03 -14.58 -5.69
N ALA A 33 -8.99 -15.66 -4.91
CA ALA A 33 -7.79 -16.28 -4.33
C ALA A 33 -6.88 -16.93 -5.40
N GLY A 34 -5.67 -17.33 -4.98
CA GLY A 34 -4.77 -18.15 -5.79
C GLY A 34 -3.87 -17.38 -6.77
N ASP A 35 -3.76 -16.06 -6.61
CA ASP A 35 -2.82 -15.24 -7.35
C ASP A 35 -1.53 -15.00 -6.57
N TYR A 36 -0.39 -15.06 -7.24
CA TYR A 36 0.92 -14.85 -6.62
C TYR A 36 1.16 -13.40 -6.17
N TRP A 37 0.44 -12.43 -6.74
CA TRP A 37 0.76 -11.01 -6.56
C TRP A 37 0.13 -10.39 -5.31
N THR A 38 -0.81 -11.06 -4.66
CA THR A 38 -1.67 -10.44 -3.63
C THR A 38 -1.95 -11.38 -2.48
N LEU A 39 -2.54 -10.85 -1.41
CA LEU A 39 -2.99 -11.68 -0.29
C LEU A 39 -4.20 -12.53 -0.68
N GLU A 40 -4.22 -13.77 -0.15
CA GLU A 40 -5.36 -14.68 -0.23
C GLU A 40 -6.62 -14.10 0.42
N THR A 41 -7.80 -14.53 -0.03
CA THR A 41 -9.08 -13.91 0.31
C THR A 41 -9.35 -13.81 1.83
N GLU A 42 -9.14 -14.89 2.59
CA GLU A 42 -9.39 -14.92 4.04
C GLU A 42 -8.44 -13.99 4.82
N PRO A 43 -7.10 -14.11 4.69
CA PRO A 43 -6.20 -13.23 5.41
C PRO A 43 -6.31 -11.77 4.95
N ARG A 44 -6.61 -11.52 3.67
CA ARG A 44 -6.88 -10.17 3.14
C ARG A 44 -8.08 -9.53 3.81
N SER A 45 -9.22 -10.23 3.83
CA SER A 45 -10.45 -9.75 4.45
C SER A 45 -10.26 -9.45 5.93
N ARG A 46 -9.58 -10.35 6.65
CA ARG A 46 -9.26 -10.15 8.08
C ARG A 46 -8.35 -8.95 8.30
N LEU A 47 -7.28 -8.81 7.50
CA LEU A 47 -6.35 -7.68 7.60
C LEU A 47 -7.07 -6.34 7.37
N LEU A 48 -7.83 -6.22 6.28
CA LEU A 48 -8.56 -5.00 5.93
C LEU A 48 -9.62 -4.66 6.99
N SER A 49 -10.31 -5.66 7.53
CA SER A 49 -11.28 -5.48 8.62
C SER A 49 -10.62 -4.95 9.90
N LEU A 50 -9.48 -5.51 10.29
CA LEU A 50 -8.71 -5.03 11.45
C LEU A 50 -8.17 -3.61 11.22
N ALA A 51 -7.63 -3.34 10.03
CA ALA A 51 -7.13 -2.03 9.66
C ALA A 51 -8.23 -0.96 9.76
N ARG A 52 -9.43 -1.26 9.23
CA ARG A 52 -10.61 -0.40 9.33
C ARG A 52 -11.04 -0.19 10.78
N ALA A 53 -11.22 -1.26 11.54
CA ALA A 53 -11.72 -1.21 12.92
C ALA A 53 -10.83 -0.40 13.86
N HIS A 54 -9.51 -0.40 13.61
CA HIS A 54 -8.53 0.32 14.43
C HIS A 54 -8.06 1.64 13.81
N GLY A 55 -8.73 2.12 12.76
CA GLY A 55 -8.48 3.44 12.18
C GLY A 55 -7.10 3.58 11.53
N VAL A 56 -6.55 2.52 10.94
CA VAL A 56 -5.38 2.62 10.06
C VAL A 56 -5.71 3.55 8.89
N ARG A 57 -4.78 4.47 8.57
CA ARG A 57 -4.97 5.45 7.50
C ARG A 57 -4.25 5.08 6.21
N LEU A 58 -3.22 4.24 6.32
CA LEU A 58 -2.41 3.84 5.19
C LEU A 58 -1.82 2.46 5.38
N ILE A 59 -1.88 1.66 4.32
CA ILE A 59 -1.17 0.40 4.16
C ILE A 59 -0.12 0.56 3.04
N LEU A 60 1.13 0.32 3.38
CA LEU A 60 2.26 0.32 2.46
C LEU A 60 2.60 -1.10 2.03
N SER A 61 2.86 -1.28 0.74
CA SER A 61 3.24 -2.55 0.13
C SER A 61 4.31 -2.42 -0.95
N GLY A 62 4.82 -3.55 -1.42
CA GLY A 62 5.74 -3.66 -2.55
C GLY A 62 5.32 -4.82 -3.45
N HIS A 63 6.25 -5.74 -3.74
CA HIS A 63 6.02 -7.00 -4.49
C HIS A 63 5.68 -6.86 -5.97
N LEU A 64 4.84 -5.91 -6.37
CA LEU A 64 4.41 -5.75 -7.76
C LEU A 64 5.50 -5.20 -8.69
N HIS A 65 6.58 -4.65 -8.12
CA HIS A 65 7.63 -3.92 -8.86
C HIS A 65 7.07 -2.81 -9.77
N SER A 66 5.84 -2.38 -9.51
CA SER A 66 5.12 -1.34 -10.22
C SER A 66 4.37 -0.53 -9.17
N PRO A 67 4.40 0.81 -9.27
CA PRO A 67 3.72 1.64 -8.30
C PRO A 67 2.20 1.50 -8.48
N LYS A 68 1.47 1.37 -7.37
CA LYS A 68 0.01 1.38 -7.38
C LYS A 68 -0.52 2.20 -6.21
N ALA A 69 -1.59 2.94 -6.48
CA ALA A 69 -2.34 3.67 -5.46
C ALA A 69 -3.81 3.32 -5.59
N SER A 70 -4.42 2.92 -4.48
CA SER A 70 -5.86 2.68 -4.37
C SER A 70 -6.33 3.01 -2.95
N SER A 71 -7.60 2.74 -2.67
CA SER A 71 -8.16 2.94 -1.34
C SER A 71 -9.18 1.86 -0.99
N TYR A 72 -9.32 1.58 0.29
CA TYR A 72 -10.34 0.71 0.85
C TYR A 72 -10.97 1.39 2.07
N ASP A 73 -12.28 1.70 2.03
CA ASP A 73 -12.99 2.34 3.15
C ASP A 73 -12.27 3.56 3.76
N GLY A 74 -11.66 4.40 2.91
CA GLY A 74 -10.91 5.59 3.33
C GLY A 74 -9.48 5.31 3.82
N ILE A 75 -9.02 4.06 3.79
CA ILE A 75 -7.63 3.65 4.02
C ILE A 75 -6.88 3.77 2.69
N ALA A 76 -5.80 4.55 2.64
CA ALA A 76 -4.93 4.58 1.47
C ALA A 76 -4.15 3.26 1.36
N LEU A 77 -4.08 2.69 0.16
CA LEU A 77 -3.25 1.51 -0.13
C LEU A 77 -2.21 1.92 -1.17
N LEU A 78 -0.94 1.89 -0.77
CA LEU A 78 0.15 2.35 -1.61
C LEU A 78 1.17 1.23 -1.81
N THR A 79 1.37 0.84 -3.06
CA THR A 79 2.43 -0.08 -3.48
C THR A 79 3.58 0.72 -4.04
N ALA A 80 4.75 0.61 -3.41
CA ALA A 80 5.97 1.24 -3.88
C ALA A 80 6.57 0.48 -5.08
N PRO A 81 7.24 1.18 -6.02
CA PRO A 81 8.03 0.52 -7.04
C PRO A 81 9.23 -0.21 -6.40
N SER A 82 9.89 -1.05 -7.18
CA SER A 82 11.16 -1.65 -6.78
C SER A 82 12.31 -0.66 -7.06
N VAL A 83 13.33 -0.68 -6.21
CA VAL A 83 14.57 0.09 -6.42
C VAL A 83 15.53 -0.58 -7.40
N ALA A 84 15.31 -1.87 -7.72
CA ALA A 84 16.23 -2.65 -8.58
C ALA A 84 15.78 -2.71 -10.04
N PHE A 85 14.51 -3.06 -10.28
CA PHE A 85 13.91 -3.12 -11.62
C PHE A 85 12.39 -3.11 -11.51
N GLY A 86 11.72 -2.48 -12.47
CA GLY A 86 10.26 -2.50 -12.53
C GLY A 86 9.69 -3.70 -13.31
N LEU A 87 8.40 -3.99 -13.11
CA LEU A 87 7.66 -4.98 -13.89
C LEU A 87 6.46 -4.35 -14.62
N PRO A 88 6.33 -4.50 -15.95
CA PRO A 88 7.24 -5.22 -16.85
C PRO A 88 8.64 -4.61 -16.95
N ILE A 89 9.66 -5.46 -17.15
CA ILE A 89 11.06 -5.04 -17.25
C ILE A 89 11.23 -4.08 -18.43
N GLY A 90 11.93 -2.97 -18.20
CA GLY A 90 12.17 -1.94 -19.22
C GLY A 90 10.99 -1.01 -19.48
N VAL A 91 9.84 -1.25 -18.85
CA VAL A 91 8.65 -0.39 -18.93
C VAL A 91 8.48 0.41 -17.64
N GLN A 92 8.55 -0.28 -16.50
CA GLN A 92 8.39 0.39 -15.21
C GLN A 92 9.73 0.92 -14.68
N PRO A 93 9.84 2.22 -14.38
CA PRO A 93 11.04 2.80 -13.81
C PRO A 93 11.25 2.30 -12.37
N HIS A 94 12.53 2.14 -12.00
CA HIS A 94 12.91 1.75 -10.64
C HIS A 94 13.06 2.99 -9.76
N GLY A 95 12.59 2.93 -8.52
CA GLY A 95 12.54 4.10 -7.66
C GLY A 95 12.02 3.79 -6.26
N TRP A 96 11.61 4.84 -5.55
CA TRP A 96 10.98 4.75 -4.24
C TRP A 96 9.78 5.68 -4.15
N MET A 97 8.95 5.48 -3.13
CA MET A 97 7.82 6.34 -2.84
C MET A 97 8.11 7.17 -1.60
N MET A 98 7.99 8.50 -1.72
CA MET A 98 7.94 9.39 -0.57
C MET A 98 6.49 9.52 -0.12
N VAL A 99 6.21 9.32 1.16
CA VAL A 99 4.87 9.45 1.73
C VAL A 99 4.87 10.52 2.80
N THR A 100 3.94 11.47 2.67
CA THR A 100 3.70 12.53 3.65
C THR A 100 2.33 12.35 4.27
N ILE A 101 2.25 12.43 5.59
CA ILE A 101 0.99 12.37 6.35
C ILE A 101 0.92 13.64 7.17
N ASN A 102 -0.13 14.44 6.98
CA ASN A 102 -0.31 15.65 7.75
C ASN A 102 -1.01 15.37 9.10
N ALA A 103 -1.14 16.40 9.94
CA ALA A 103 -1.79 16.28 11.25
C ALA A 103 -3.27 15.82 11.17
N SER A 104 -3.96 16.05 10.06
CA SER A 104 -5.34 15.57 9.86
C SER A 104 -5.41 14.12 9.37
N GLY A 105 -4.26 13.43 9.21
CA GLY A 105 -4.17 12.07 8.67
C GLY A 105 -4.33 11.98 7.15
N LYS A 106 -4.30 13.10 6.42
CA LYS A 106 -4.33 13.11 4.96
C LYS A 106 -2.99 12.60 4.44
N VAL A 107 -3.06 11.58 3.58
CA VAL A 107 -1.91 10.92 2.96
C VAL A 107 -1.65 11.56 1.59
N ARG A 108 -0.38 11.84 1.29
CA ARG A 108 0.13 12.18 -0.05
C ARG A 108 1.31 11.27 -0.36
N SER A 109 1.41 10.81 -1.60
CA SER A 109 2.56 10.08 -2.11
C SER A 109 3.18 10.78 -3.31
N ASP A 110 4.50 10.71 -3.42
CA ASP A 110 5.27 11.17 -4.56
C ASP A 110 6.26 10.07 -4.95
N LEU A 111 6.22 9.61 -6.20
CA LEU A 111 7.20 8.67 -6.73
C LEU A 111 8.51 9.40 -7.02
N ARG A 112 9.63 8.76 -6.68
CA ARG A 112 10.98 9.28 -6.79
C ARG A 112 11.82 8.28 -7.55
N TYR A 113 12.53 8.78 -8.55
CA TYR A 113 13.40 7.99 -9.41
C TYR A 113 14.82 8.55 -9.30
N PRO A 114 15.88 7.71 -9.34
CA PRO A 114 17.25 8.19 -9.38
C PRO A 114 17.48 9.07 -10.63
N SER A 115 17.42 10.40 -10.44
CA SER A 115 17.72 11.49 -11.38
C SER A 115 17.52 11.19 -12.89
N GLY A 116 16.31 11.49 -13.40
CA GLY A 116 16.07 11.65 -14.84
C GLY A 116 14.60 11.76 -15.25
N GLU A 117 13.74 10.84 -14.83
CA GLU A 117 12.36 10.78 -15.32
C GLU A 117 11.38 11.34 -14.28
N LEU A 118 11.12 12.63 -14.39
CA LEU A 118 9.87 13.22 -13.91
C LEU A 118 8.77 12.81 -14.91
N THR A 119 8.09 11.68 -14.69
CA THR A 119 6.81 11.48 -15.37
C THR A 119 5.75 12.29 -14.64
N SER A 120 5.30 13.34 -15.33
CA SER A 120 4.14 14.15 -14.99
C SER A 120 2.90 13.31 -14.68
N SER A 121 2.02 13.85 -13.84
CA SER A 121 0.69 13.36 -13.47
C SER A 121 -0.10 12.72 -14.63
N PRO A 122 -1.02 11.77 -14.35
CA PRO A 122 -1.89 11.19 -15.38
C PRO A 122 -2.78 12.30 -16.00
N PRO A 123 -3.16 12.16 -17.29
CA PRO A 123 -4.05 13.10 -17.95
C PRO A 123 -5.44 13.11 -17.31
N GLU A 124 -6.08 14.28 -17.33
CA GLU A 124 -7.47 14.52 -16.91
C GLU A 124 -8.49 13.66 -17.67
#